data_AF-A0A2X2XVG5-F1
#
_entry.id   AF-A0A2X2XVG5-F1
#
_cell.length_a   1.000
_cell.length_b   1.000
_cell.length_c   1.000
_cell.angle_alpha   90.00
_cell.angle_beta   90.00
_cell.angle_gamma   90.00
#
_symmetry.space_group_name_H-M   'P 1'
#
loop_
_entity.id
_entity.type
_entity.pdbx_description
1 polymer ?
#
loop_
_entity_poly.entity_id
_entity_poly.type
_entity_poly.pdbx_seq_one_letter_code
_entity_poly.pdbx_strand_id
1 'polypeptide(L)' 'MTIIRIDAEDRWSDVVIHNNTLYYTGVPENLDADAFEQTANTLAQIDAALGKTGHP' A
#
# COMPACT_ATOMS: atom_id res chain seq x y z
N MET A 1 -1.32 1.56 23.03
CA MET A 1 -1.95 1.98 21.77
C MET A 1 -2.06 0.74 20.89
N THR A 2 -3.19 0.52 20.21
CA THR A 2 -3.47 -0.71 19.45
C THR A 2 -2.86 -0.64 18.05
N ILE A 3 -2.30 -1.75 17.57
CA ILE A 3 -1.85 -1.90 16.17
C ILE A 3 -3.03 -2.35 15.32
N ILE A 4 -3.25 -1.70 14.18
CA ILE A 4 -4.27 -2.07 13.20
C ILE A 4 -3.56 -2.57 11.93
N ARG A 5 -4.02 -3.70 11.40
CA ARG A 5 -3.55 -4.27 10.12
C ARG A 5 -4.72 -4.35 9.14
N ILE A 6 -4.50 -4.00 7.88
CA ILE A 6 -5.51 -4.01 6.82
C ILE A 6 -4.98 -4.85 5.65
N ASP A 7 -5.84 -5.71 5.09
CA ASP A 7 -5.60 -6.53 3.89
C ASP A 7 -4.33 -7.41 3.95
N ALA A 8 -4.08 -8.07 5.08
CA ALA A 8 -2.83 -8.81 5.34
C ALA A 8 -2.62 -10.13 4.57
N GLU A 9 -3.60 -10.58 3.78
CA GLU A 9 -3.57 -11.92 3.17
C GLU A 9 -3.47 -11.90 1.62
N ASP A 10 -3.78 -10.78 0.94
CA ASP A 10 -3.85 -10.72 -0.53
C ASP A 10 -2.73 -9.91 -1.21
N ARG A 11 -1.93 -9.14 -0.46
CA ARG A 11 -0.79 -8.39 -1.00
C ARG A 11 0.47 -8.75 -0.25
N TRP A 12 1.62 -8.68 -0.94
CA TRP A 12 2.94 -8.77 -0.28
C TRP A 12 3.17 -7.65 0.77
N SER A 13 2.24 -6.69 0.83
CA SER A 13 2.32 -5.47 1.62
C SER A 13 1.12 -5.28 2.55
N ASP A 14 1.35 -5.48 3.84
CA ASP A 14 0.38 -5.09 4.87
C ASP A 14 0.34 -3.56 5.00
N VAL A 15 -0.86 -2.98 5.07
CA VAL A 15 -1.02 -1.63 5.63
C VAL A 15 -1.07 -1.76 7.15
N VAL A 16 -0.12 -1.13 7.83
CA VAL A 16 -0.04 -1.12 9.29
C VAL A 16 -0.25 0.29 9.79
N ILE A 17 -1.20 0.49 10.71
CA ILE A 17 -1.45 1.78 11.36
C ILE A 17 -1.09 1.65 12.84
N HIS A 18 -0.23 2.56 13.30
CA HIS A 18 0.11 2.69 14.71
C HIS A 18 0.34 4.16 15.05
N ASN A 19 -0.35 4.62 16.10
CA ASN A 19 -0.21 5.99 16.62
C ASN A 19 -0.36 7.07 15.53
N ASN A 20 -1.46 7.00 14.77
CA ASN A 20 -1.76 7.92 13.65
C ASN A 20 -0.71 7.94 12.53
N THR A 21 0.18 6.95 12.47
CA THR A 21 1.15 6.78 11.39
C THR A 21 0.82 5.52 10.61
N LEU A 22 0.79 5.64 9.28
CA LEU A 22 0.58 4.53 8.35
C LEU A 22 1.92 4.07 7.80
N TYR A 23 2.14 2.75 7.81
CA TYR A 23 3.30 2.07 7.23
C TYR A 23 2.82 1.18 6.10
N TYR A 24 3.46 1.29 4.94
CA TYR A 24 3.11 0.55 3.74
C TYR A 24 4.37 0.33 2.89
N THR A 25 4.44 -0.81 2.20
CA THR A 25 5.51 -1.14 1.24
C THR A 25 4.87 -1.39 -0.12
N GLY A 26 5.17 -0.59 -1.14
CA GLY A 26 4.63 -0.83 -2.48
C GLY A 26 5.45 -1.87 -3.23
N VAL A 27 4.79 -2.91 -3.77
CA VAL A 27 5.41 -3.86 -4.71
C VAL A 27 4.60 -3.80 -6.01
N PRO A 28 5.23 -3.54 -7.17
CA PRO A 28 4.52 -3.55 -8.45
C PRO A 28 3.86 -4.91 -8.70
N GLU A 29 2.62 -4.91 -9.20
CA GLU A 29 1.92 -6.14 -9.59
C GLU A 29 2.33 -6.59 -11.02
N ASN A 30 2.81 -5.66 -11.84
CA ASN A 30 3.24 -5.85 -13.22
C ASN A 30 4.76 -6.12 -13.32
N LEU A 31 5.20 -7.30 -12.90
CA LEU A 31 6.62 -7.65 -12.72
C LEU A 31 7.46 -7.59 -14.02
N ASP A 32 6.85 -7.78 -15.18
CA ASP A 32 7.54 -7.75 -16.49
C ASP A 32 7.54 -6.37 -17.16
N ALA A 33 6.83 -5.39 -16.57
CA ALA A 33 6.70 -4.04 -17.10
C ALA A 33 7.97 -3.21 -16.88
N ASP A 34 8.10 -2.10 -17.60
CA ASP A 34 9.26 -1.22 -17.43
C ASP A 34 9.21 -0.43 -16.10
N ALA A 35 10.31 0.26 -15.78
CA ALA A 35 10.42 1.01 -14.53
C ALA A 35 9.36 2.12 -14.39
N PHE A 36 8.94 2.75 -15.49
CA PHE A 36 7.91 3.78 -15.47
C PHE A 36 6.55 3.17 -15.16
N GLU A 37 6.19 2.10 -15.86
CA GLU A 37 4.93 1.38 -15.68
C GLU A 37 4.82 0.74 -14.30
N GLN A 38 5.91 0.20 -13.75
CA GLN A 38 5.95 -0.33 -12.38
C GLN A 38 5.80 0.78 -11.34
N THR A 39 6.41 1.94 -11.56
CA THR A 39 6.27 3.10 -10.67
C THR A 39 4.84 3.61 -10.68
N ALA A 40 4.24 3.78 -11.87
CA ALA A 40 2.87 4.23 -12.01
C ALA A 40 1.87 3.26 -11.37
N ASN A 41 2.07 1.95 -11.56
CA ASN A 41 1.27 0.92 -10.89
C ASN A 41 1.40 1.01 -9.37
N THR A 42 2.61 1.12 -8.85
CA THR A 42 2.86 1.20 -7.40
C THR A 42 2.24 2.44 -6.78
N LEU A 43 2.32 3.60 -7.45
CA LEU A 43 1.69 4.84 -6.97
C LEU A 43 0.16 4.71 -6.92
N ALA A 44 -0.45 4.12 -7.95
CA ALA A 44 -1.89 3.85 -7.95
C ALA A 44 -2.32 2.90 -6.81
N GLN A 45 -1.48 1.93 -6.46
CA GLN A 45 -1.72 1.06 -5.30
C GLN A 45 -1.64 1.84 -3.98
N ILE A 46 -0.67 2.76 -3.83
CA ILE A 46 -0.55 3.63 -2.65
C ILE A 46 -1.80 4.50 -2.49
N ASP A 47 -2.28 5.14 -3.56
CA ASP A 47 -3.48 5.97 -3.52
C ASP A 47 -4.71 5.16 -3.10
N ALA A 48 -4.87 3.95 -3.64
CA ALA A 48 -5.95 3.04 -3.25
C ALA A 48 -5.85 2.63 -1.77
N ALA A 49 -4.64 2.37 -1.26
CA ALA A 49 -4.42 2.04 0.15
C ALA A 49 -4.77 3.23 1.06
N LEU A 50 -4.32 4.44 0.73
CA LEU A 50 -4.62 5.66 1.49
C LEU A 50 -6.14 5.92 1.52
N GLY A 51 -6.82 5.82 0.37
CA GLY A 51 -8.27 6.03 0.25
C GLY A 51 -9.10 5.09 1.12
N LYS A 52 -8.65 3.85 1.36
CA LYS A 52 -9.31 2.90 2.28
C LYS A 52 -9.19 3.29 3.76
N THR A 53 -8.16 4.06 4.11
CA THR A 53 -7.86 4.41 5.52
C THR A 53 -8.44 5.74 5.97
N GLY A 54 -9.13 6.45 5.07
CA GLY A 54 -9.80 7.72 5.36
C GLY A 54 -8.85 8.88 5.66
N HIS A 55 -7.57 8.78 5.30
CA HIS A 55 -6.66 9.91 5.27
C HIS A 55 -6.82 10.65 3.93
N PRO A 56 -7.12 11.97 3.94
CA PRO A 56 -7.13 12.80 2.74
C PRO A 56 -5.73 13.02 2.17
#